data_AF-W1YQC6-F1
#
_entry.id   AF-W1YQC6-F1
#
_cell.length_a   1.000
_cell.length_b   1.000
_cell.length_c   1.000
_cell.angle_alpha   90.00
_cell.angle_beta   90.00
_cell.angle_gamma   90.00
#
_symmetry.space_group_name_H-M   'P 1'
#
loop_
_entity.id
_entity.type
_entity.pdbx_description
1 polymer ?
#
loop_
_entity_poly.entity_id
_entity_poly.type
_entity_poly.pdbx_seq_one_letter_code
_entity_poly.pdbx_strand_id
1 'polypeptide(L)'
;GIMLGIGSSLSSHDVITLIPVLGNPVLQAIFTWMSKIGSFAFSFLPVMFCIAIPLGLARENKGVAAFAGFVGYAVMNLAVNFWLTNKGILPTTDAAVLKANNIQSILGIQSIDTGILG
;
A
#
# COMPACT_ATOMS: atom_id res chain seq x y z
N GLY A 1 -3.06 10.10 7.38
CA GLY A 1 -3.00 9.96 8.84
C GLY A 1 -4.32 10.33 9.50
N ILE A 2 -4.56 11.63 9.71
CA ILE A 2 -5.75 12.14 10.42
C ILE A 2 -7.07 11.69 9.76
N MET A 3 -7.19 11.72 8.43
CA MET A 3 -8.38 11.21 7.71
C MET A 3 -8.66 9.72 7.95
N LEU A 4 -7.60 8.90 8.04
CA LEU A 4 -7.72 7.46 8.28
C LEU A 4 -8.09 7.20 9.75
N GLY A 5 -7.49 7.95 10.68
CA GLY A 5 -7.83 7.89 12.10
C GLY A 5 -9.27 8.31 12.39
N ILE A 6 -9.75 9.40 11.79
CA ILE A 6 -11.13 9.86 11.93
C ILE A 6 -12.09 8.87 11.25
N GLY A 7 -11.81 8.45 10.02
CA GLY A 7 -12.66 7.51 9.29
C GLY A 7 -12.77 6.12 9.95
N SER A 8 -11.69 5.62 10.55
CA SER A 8 -11.69 4.33 11.24
C SER A 8 -12.32 4.40 12.63
N SER A 9 -12.06 5.45 13.41
CA SER A 9 -12.65 5.62 14.75
C SER A 9 -14.16 5.87 14.69
N LEU A 10 -14.65 6.72 13.78
CA LEU A 10 -16.09 7.00 13.66
C LEU A 10 -16.89 5.88 12.97
N SER A 11 -16.23 4.98 12.24
CA SER A 11 -16.86 3.80 11.64
C SER A 11 -16.81 2.56 12.55
N SER A 12 -16.26 2.65 13.77
CA SER A 12 -16.16 1.51 14.68
C SER A 12 -17.51 1.15 15.30
N HIS A 13 -17.74 -0.15 15.52
CA HIS A 13 -18.97 -0.67 16.11
C HIS A 13 -19.30 -0.01 17.47
N ASP A 14 -18.27 0.34 18.24
CA ASP A 14 -18.39 1.00 19.54
C ASP A 14 -18.87 2.46 19.46
N VAL A 15 -18.64 3.15 18.34
CA VAL A 15 -19.09 4.54 18.14
C VAL A 15 -20.50 4.58 17.54
N ILE A 16 -20.84 3.58 16.72
CA ILE A 16 -22.19 3.43 16.16
C ILE A 16 -23.20 3.06 17.25
N THR A 17 -22.79 2.29 18.27
CA THR A 17 -23.62 1.96 19.43
C THR A 17 -23.79 3.13 20.40
N LEU A 18 -22.80 4.02 20.53
CA LEU A 18 -22.89 5.24 21.35
C LEU A 18 -23.65 6.39 20.68
N ILE A 19 -23.61 6.52 19.35
CA ILE A 19 -24.29 7.57 18.60
C ILE A 19 -25.08 6.93 17.44
N PRO A 20 -26.36 6.56 17.62
CA PRO A 20 -27.14 5.84 16.61
C PRO A 20 -27.43 6.66 15.33
N VAL A 21 -27.23 7.99 15.37
CA VAL A 21 -27.30 8.88 14.18
C VAL A 21 -26.17 8.56 13.18
N LEU A 22 -25.03 8.02 13.65
CA LEU A 22 -23.90 7.63 12.81
C LEU A 22 -24.09 6.28 12.11
N GLY A 23 -25.06 5.47 12.52
CA GLY A 23 -25.42 4.21 11.87
C GLY A 23 -26.19 4.35 10.55
N ASN A 24 -26.37 5.58 10.06
CA ASN A 24 -26.97 5.80 8.75
C ASN A 24 -26.02 5.26 7.65
N PRO A 25 -26.50 4.39 6.73
CA PRO A 25 -25.67 3.79 5.68
C PRO A 25 -24.96 4.84 4.81
N VAL A 26 -25.51 6.05 4.69
CA VAL A 26 -24.88 7.16 3.94
C VAL A 26 -23.68 7.74 4.69
N LEU A 27 -23.78 7.98 6.01
CA LEU A 27 -22.65 8.50 6.80
C LEU A 27 -21.54 7.46 6.92
N GLN A 28 -21.90 6.19 7.13
CA GLN A 28 -20.92 5.11 7.22
C GLN A 28 -20.19 4.87 5.87
N ALA A 29 -20.89 5.03 4.74
CA ALA A 29 -20.27 5.02 3.42
C ALA A 29 -19.24 6.16 3.27
N ILE A 30 -19.54 7.37 3.76
CA ILE A 30 -18.60 8.51 3.72
C ILE A 30 -17.36 8.25 4.59
N PHE A 31 -17.52 7.72 5.81
CA PHE A 31 -16.38 7.42 6.69
C PHE A 31 -15.53 6.28 6.15
N THR A 32 -16.16 5.24 5.59
CA THR A 32 -15.45 4.13 4.94
C THR A 32 -14.69 4.62 3.71
N TRP A 33 -15.30 5.48 2.91
CA TRP A 33 -14.65 6.12 1.76
C TRP A 33 -13.44 6.96 2.17
N MET A 34 -13.60 7.80 3.21
CA MET A 34 -12.51 8.61 3.77
C MET A 34 -11.36 7.73 4.28
N SER A 35 -11.67 6.62 4.94
CA SER A 35 -10.67 5.65 5.40
C SER A 35 -9.94 4.98 4.23
N LYS A 36 -10.66 4.54 3.18
CA LYS A 36 -10.07 3.94 1.99
C LYS A 36 -9.16 4.91 1.20
N ILE A 37 -9.54 6.18 1.10
CA ILE A 37 -8.67 7.20 0.49
C ILE A 37 -7.46 7.47 1.37
N GLY A 38 -7.65 7.50 2.69
CA GLY A 38 -6.55 7.63 3.64
C GLY A 38 -5.54 6.49 3.50
N SER A 39 -5.99 5.24 3.31
CA SER A 39 -5.12 4.09 3.17
C SER A 39 -4.34 4.07 1.86
N PHE A 40 -4.89 4.65 0.78
CA PHE A 40 -4.19 4.79 -0.50
C PHE A 40 -2.86 5.53 -0.33
N ALA A 41 -2.84 6.64 0.43
CA ALA A 41 -1.62 7.39 0.67
C ALA A 41 -0.52 6.55 1.35
N PHE A 42 -0.89 5.58 2.19
CA PHE A 42 0.06 4.67 2.84
C PHE A 42 0.46 3.50 1.93
N SER A 43 -0.48 2.95 1.15
CA SER A 43 -0.20 1.86 0.20
C SER A 43 0.77 2.28 -0.92
N PHE A 44 0.73 3.55 -1.35
CA PHE A 44 1.63 4.09 -2.36
C PHE A 44 2.86 4.81 -1.78
N LEU A 45 3.01 4.80 -0.45
CA LEU A 45 4.12 5.45 0.22
C LEU A 45 5.49 4.92 -0.25
N PRO A 46 5.73 3.60 -0.40
CA PRO A 46 7.00 3.09 -0.93
C PRO A 46 7.35 3.66 -2.31
N VAL A 47 6.37 3.73 -3.21
CA VAL A 47 6.53 4.30 -4.56
C VAL A 47 6.88 5.78 -4.50
N MET A 48 6.26 6.54 -3.59
CA MET A 48 6.60 7.94 -3.38
C MET A 48 8.03 8.12 -2.88
N PHE A 49 8.50 7.30 -1.94
CA PHE A 49 9.88 7.34 -1.43
C PHE A 49 10.90 6.99 -2.51
N CYS A 50 10.62 5.95 -3.29
CA CYS A 50 11.44 5.50 -4.41
C CYS A 50 11.69 6.62 -5.44
N ILE A 51 10.70 7.47 -5.69
CA ILE A 51 10.81 8.61 -6.61
C ILE A 51 11.47 9.82 -5.91
N ALA A 52 11.08 10.10 -4.66
CA ALA A 52 11.50 11.29 -3.92
C ALA A 52 12.97 11.25 -3.48
N ILE A 53 13.51 10.09 -3.08
CA ILE A 53 14.90 9.97 -2.61
C ILE A 53 15.89 10.32 -3.73
N PRO A 54 15.84 9.70 -4.93
CA PRO A 54 16.74 10.05 -6.03
C PRO A 54 16.52 11.48 -6.54
N LEU A 55 15.27 11.96 -6.56
CA LEU A 55 14.94 13.33 -6.93
C LEU A 55 15.60 14.36 -5.98
N GLY A 56 15.60 14.07 -4.67
CA GLY A 56 16.18 14.93 -3.64
C GLY A 56 17.72 14.87 -3.58
N LEU A 57 18.31 13.72 -3.90
CA LEU A 57 19.77 13.51 -3.86
C LEU A 57 20.47 13.94 -5.16
N ALA A 58 19.78 13.96 -6.30
CA ALA A 58 20.39 14.31 -7.58
C ALA A 58 20.69 15.81 -7.70
N ARG A 59 21.96 16.13 -7.99
CA ARG A 59 22.42 17.50 -8.24
C ARG A 59 22.10 17.98 -9.65
N GLU A 60 22.16 17.07 -10.63
CA GLU A 60 21.88 17.31 -12.04
C GLU A 60 20.86 16.29 -12.57
N ASN A 61 20.14 16.64 -13.64
CA ASN A 61 19.18 15.75 -14.31
C ASN A 61 18.18 15.03 -13.38
N LYS A 62 17.57 15.80 -12.48
CA LYS A 62 16.64 15.31 -11.43
C LYS A 62 15.51 14.42 -11.96
N GLY A 63 15.00 14.68 -13.16
CA GLY A 63 13.96 13.86 -13.79
C GLY A 63 14.42 12.44 -14.13
N VAL A 64 15.66 12.28 -14.61
CA VAL A 64 16.24 10.96 -14.93
C VAL A 64 16.51 10.17 -13.66
N ALA A 65 16.98 10.84 -12.60
CA ALA A 65 17.21 10.21 -11.30
C ALA A 65 15.90 9.69 -10.68
N ALA A 66 14.83 10.49 -10.71
CA ALA A 66 13.51 10.11 -10.23
C ALA A 66 12.95 8.89 -11.00
N PHE A 67 13.11 8.89 -12.33
CA PHE A 67 12.68 7.77 -13.18
C PHE A 67 13.49 6.50 -12.94
N ALA A 68 14.82 6.63 -12.76
CA ALA A 68 15.69 5.51 -12.43
C ALA A 68 15.31 4.85 -11.09
N GLY A 69 14.93 5.66 -10.09
CA GLY A 69 14.33 5.18 -8.85
C GLY A 69 13.13 4.29 -9.13
N PHE A 70 12.10 4.84 -9.77
CA PHE A 70 10.86 4.11 -10.06
C PHE A 70 11.10 2.79 -10.83
N VAL A 71 11.96 2.82 -11.85
CA VAL A 71 12.33 1.63 -12.61
C VAL A 71 13.04 0.60 -11.72
N GLY A 72 13.95 1.04 -10.85
CA GLY A 72 14.61 0.16 -9.89
C GLY A 72 13.64 -0.57 -8.97
N TYR A 73 12.64 0.14 -8.44
CA TYR A 73 11.59 -0.45 -7.60
C TYR A 73 10.71 -1.44 -8.37
N ALA A 74 10.33 -1.12 -9.61
CA ALA A 74 9.57 -2.04 -10.45
C ALA A 74 10.36 -3.33 -10.76
N VAL A 75 11.65 -3.21 -11.09
CA VAL A 75 12.55 -4.36 -11.35
C VAL A 75 12.74 -5.19 -10.09
N MET A 76 12.90 -4.58 -8.92
CA MET A 76 13.00 -5.31 -7.66
C MET A 76 11.75 -6.16 -7.40
N ASN A 77 10.55 -5.58 -7.55
CA ASN A 77 9.30 -6.31 -7.37
C ASN A 77 9.15 -7.46 -8.38
N LEU A 78 9.59 -7.27 -9.62
CA LEU A 78 9.61 -8.32 -10.64
C LEU A 78 10.62 -9.44 -10.31
N ALA A 79 11.80 -9.08 -9.82
CA ALA A 79 12.82 -10.04 -9.42
C ALA A 79 12.37 -10.90 -8.23
N VAL A 80 11.69 -10.29 -7.25
CA VAL A 80 11.06 -11.01 -6.14
C VAL A 80 9.97 -11.95 -6.64
N ASN A 81 9.11 -11.50 -7.55
CA ASN A 81 8.09 -12.34 -8.17
C ASN A 81 8.69 -13.54 -8.92
N PHE A 82 9.77 -13.33 -9.68
CA PHE A 82 10.49 -14.39 -10.38
C PHE A 82 11.09 -15.42 -9.38
N TRP A 83 11.71 -14.93 -8.31
CA TRP A 83 12.29 -15.80 -7.28
C TRP A 83 11.23 -16.65 -6.56
N LEU A 84 10.10 -16.04 -6.22
CA LEU A 84 8.98 -16.74 -5.58
C LEU A 84 8.31 -17.77 -6.50
N THR A 85 8.26 -17.48 -7.81
CA THR A 85 7.81 -18.43 -8.84
C THR A 85 8.77 -19.62 -8.94
N ASN A 86 10.08 -19.36 -8.96
CA ASN A 86 11.10 -20.42 -9.01
C ASN A 86 11.16 -21.27 -7.72
N LYS A 87 10.76 -20.70 -6.58
CA LYS A 87 10.60 -21.41 -5.30
C LYS A 87 9.29 -22.22 -5.21
N GLY A 88 8.41 -22.16 -6.22
CA GLY A 88 7.13 -22.87 -6.24
C GLY A 88 6.07 -22.31 -5.28
N ILE A 89 6.26 -21.08 -4.78
CA ILE A 89 5.32 -20.38 -3.88
C ILE A 89 4.29 -19.57 -4.69
N LEU A 90 4.55 -19.36 -5.99
CA LEU A 90 3.58 -18.83 -6.94
C LEU A 90 3.46 -19.76 -8.17
N PRO A 91 2.26 -19.88 -8.78
CA PRO A 91 1.02 -19.18 -8.44
C PRO A 91 0.20 -19.99 -7.42
N THR A 92 0.18 -19.56 -6.17
CA THR A 92 -0.69 -20.16 -5.15
C THR A 92 -1.74 -19.13 -4.73
N THR A 93 -3.01 -19.48 -4.80
CA THR A 93 -4.15 -18.64 -4.35
C THR A 93 -4.47 -18.84 -2.86
N ASP A 94 -3.67 -19.64 -2.15
CA ASP A 94 -3.89 -19.95 -0.74
C ASP A 94 -3.52 -18.78 0.18
N ALA A 95 -4.54 -18.16 0.77
CA ALA A 95 -4.41 -17.04 1.70
C ALA A 95 -3.48 -17.30 2.90
N ALA A 96 -3.27 -18.57 3.26
CA ALA A 96 -2.33 -18.96 4.32
C ALA A 96 -0.86 -18.82 3.89
N VAL A 97 -0.52 -19.15 2.65
CA VAL A 97 0.85 -19.06 2.13
C VAL A 97 1.22 -17.61 1.80
N LEU A 98 0.25 -16.82 1.30
CA LEU A 98 0.42 -15.38 1.10
C LEU A 98 0.60 -14.63 2.41
N LYS A 99 -0.19 -14.94 3.46
CA LYS A 99 -0.02 -14.33 4.78
C LYS A 99 1.25 -14.80 5.49
N ALA A 100 1.64 -16.07 5.35
CA ALA A 100 2.85 -16.61 5.99
C ALA A 100 4.15 -16.00 5.42
N ASN A 101 4.17 -15.67 4.12
CA ASN A 101 5.34 -15.08 3.45
C ASN A 101 5.23 -13.56 3.23
N ASN A 102 4.19 -12.93 3.81
CA ASN A 102 3.89 -11.51 3.65
C ASN A 102 3.86 -11.04 2.18
N ILE A 103 3.28 -11.86 1.29
CA ILE A 103 3.18 -11.58 -0.15
C ILE A 103 1.96 -10.69 -0.38
N GLN A 104 2.18 -9.52 -0.97
CA GLN A 104 1.13 -8.58 -1.36
C GLN A 104 1.26 -8.18 -2.83
N SER A 105 0.16 -7.72 -3.42
CA SER A 105 0.15 -7.18 -4.77
C SER A 105 0.61 -5.72 -4.74
N ILE A 106 1.88 -5.49 -5.03
CA ILE A 106 2.50 -4.16 -5.13
C ILE A 106 2.48 -3.76 -6.61
N LEU A 107 1.72 -2.71 -6.95
CA LEU A 107 1.56 -2.24 -8.34
C LEU A 107 1.06 -3.33 -9.33
N GLY A 108 0.32 -4.33 -8.85
CA GLY A 108 -0.18 -5.44 -9.66
C GLY A 108 0.80 -6.61 -9.80
N ILE A 109 1.99 -6.52 -9.19
CA ILE A 109 2.96 -7.61 -9.13
C ILE A 109 2.88 -8.26 -7.74
N GLN A 110 2.74 -9.59 -7.70
CA GLN A 110 2.79 -10.32 -6.43
C GLN A 110 4.25 -10.38 -5.94
N SER A 111 4.55 -9.60 -4.92
CA SER A 111 5.88 -9.44 -4.35
C SER A 111 5.79 -9.48 -2.82
N ILE A 112 6.92 -9.61 -2.14
CA ILE A 112 6.95 -9.52 -0.67
C ILE A 112 6.68 -8.07 -0.28
N ASP A 113 5.85 -7.84 0.73
CA ASP A 113 5.64 -6.52 1.32
C ASP A 113 6.90 -6.08 2.07
N THR A 114 7.78 -5.39 1.34
CA THR A 114 8.98 -4.73 1.86
C THR A 114 8.67 -3.38 2.51
N GLY A 115 7.40 -2.95 2.49
CA GLY A 115 7.00 -1.64 3.01
C GLY A 115 7.83 -0.50 2.44
N ILE A 116 8.21 0.45 3.30
CA ILE A 116 8.96 1.67 2.96
C ILE A 116 10.44 1.38 2.65
N LEU A 117 10.92 0.18 2.99
CA LEU A 117 12.32 -0.22 2.79
C LEU A 117 12.57 -0.79 1.38
N GLY A 118 11.51 -1.07 0.62
CA GLY A 118 11.58 -1.53 -0.76
C GLY A 118 11.88 -0.42 -1.75
#